data_AF-A0AAW2WLQ5-F1
#
_entry.id   AF-A0AAW2WLQ5-F1
#
_cell.length_a   1.000
_cell.length_b   1.000
_cell.length_c   1.000
_cell.angle_alpha   90.00
_cell.angle_beta   90.00
_cell.angle_gamma   90.00
#
_symmetry.space_group_name_H-M   'P 1'
#
loop_
_entity.id
_entity.type
_entity.pdbx_description
1 polymer ?
#
loop_
_entity_poly.entity_id
_entity_poly.type
_entity_poly.pdbx_seq_one_letter_code
_entity_poly.pdbx_strand_id
1 'polypeptide(L)'
;MNSVLFWGNFDNTTSPSVLLSRNPDSVNFLKRKSDYVKTPISISGLQSLFKKMVEIGKVGLVFNSYGGRMSEIPESETPFPHRAGNIFKIQYSVNWNEEARKLTRIT
;
A
#
# COMPACT_ATOMS: atom_id res chain seq x y z
N MET A 1 -24.43 5.21 -5.99
CA MET A 1 -23.11 5.34 -5.33
C MET A 1 -22.04 5.27 -6.40
N ASN A 2 -21.43 6.39 -6.75
CA ASN A 2 -20.42 6.50 -7.81
C ASN A 2 -19.00 6.27 -7.26
N SER A 3 -18.81 5.24 -6.44
CA SER A 3 -17.53 5.00 -5.74
C SER A 3 -16.35 4.83 -6.70
N VAL A 4 -16.58 4.27 -7.88
CA VAL A 4 -15.55 4.14 -8.93
C VAL A 4 -15.06 5.51 -9.43
N LEU A 5 -15.93 6.51 -9.48
CA LEU A 5 -15.55 7.88 -9.86
C LEU A 5 -14.73 8.53 -8.76
N PHE A 6 -15.15 8.38 -7.50
CA PHE A 6 -14.38 8.85 -6.34
C PHE A 6 -12.96 8.26 -6.34
N TRP A 7 -12.81 6.94 -6.52
CA TRP A 7 -11.49 6.29 -6.58
C TRP A 7 -10.68 6.67 -7.82
N GLY A 8 -11.35 7.06 -8.91
CA GLY A 8 -10.72 7.63 -10.10
C GLY A 8 -10.34 9.11 -9.96
N ASN A 9 -10.56 9.74 -8.80
CA ASN A 9 -10.41 11.19 -8.58
C ASN A 9 -11.30 12.06 -9.48
N PHE A 10 -12.45 11.54 -9.92
CA PHE A 10 -13.47 12.31 -10.62
C PHE A 10 -14.46 12.90 -9.63
N ASP A 11 -15.07 14.04 -9.98
CA ASP A 11 -16.22 14.57 -9.24
C ASP A 11 -17.35 13.52 -9.26
N ASN A 12 -18.02 13.32 -8.13
CA ASN A 12 -19.13 12.37 -8.00
C ASN A 12 -20.32 12.67 -8.93
N THR A 13 -20.41 13.91 -9.46
CA THR A 13 -21.39 14.34 -10.45
C THR A 13 -21.00 14.01 -11.90
N THR A 14 -19.76 13.57 -12.13
CA THR A 14 -19.24 13.21 -13.45
C THR A 14 -19.98 11.99 -14.01
N SER A 15 -20.20 11.95 -15.32
CA SER A 15 -20.74 10.76 -15.98
C SER A 15 -19.73 9.59 -15.92
N PRO A 16 -20.15 8.35 -15.57
CA PRO A 16 -19.30 7.16 -15.62
C PRO A 16 -18.63 6.89 -16.98
N SER A 17 -19.15 7.46 -18.07
CA SER A 17 -18.56 7.36 -19.42
C SER A 17 -17.13 7.91 -19.50
N VAL A 18 -16.70 8.75 -18.55
CA VAL A 18 -15.32 9.24 -18.45
C VAL A 18 -14.31 8.09 -18.33
N LEU A 19 -14.72 6.96 -17.73
CA LEU A 19 -13.88 5.77 -17.54
C LEU A 19 -13.62 4.98 -18.84
N LEU A 20 -14.29 5.33 -19.94
CA LEU A 20 -14.04 4.73 -21.25
C LEU A 20 -12.75 5.24 -21.90
N SER A 21 -12.27 6.42 -21.48
CA SER A 21 -10.97 6.94 -21.94
C SER A 21 -9.82 6.12 -21.34
N ARG A 22 -8.90 5.69 -22.21
CA ARG A 22 -7.67 4.96 -21.81
C ARG A 22 -6.41 5.81 -21.95
N ASN A 23 -6.55 7.12 -22.08
CA ASN A 23 -5.42 8.04 -22.17
C ASN A 23 -5.10 8.61 -20.78
N PRO A 24 -4.02 8.18 -20.11
CA PRO A 24 -3.68 8.68 -18.80
C PRO A 24 -3.10 10.10 -18.87
N ASP A 25 -3.54 10.98 -17.97
CA ASP A 25 -2.98 12.35 -17.85
C ASP A 25 -1.51 12.35 -17.40
N SER A 26 -1.12 11.32 -16.63
CA SER A 26 0.27 11.07 -16.25
C SER A 26 0.50 9.57 -16.04
N VAL A 27 1.72 9.11 -16.31
CA VAL A 27 2.14 7.73 -16.04
C VAL A 27 3.00 7.74 -14.78
N ASN A 28 2.53 7.04 -13.74
CA ASN A 28 3.26 6.83 -12.50
C ASN A 28 3.48 5.32 -12.31
N PHE A 29 4.72 4.90 -12.18
CA PHE A 29 5.05 3.53 -11.84
C PHE A 29 5.11 3.37 -10.34
N LEU A 30 4.73 2.19 -9.86
CA LEU A 30 4.69 1.91 -8.44
C LEU A 30 5.13 0.49 -8.12
N LYS A 31 5.71 0.33 -6.94
CA LYS A 31 5.88 -0.96 -6.27
C LYS A 31 5.31 -0.85 -4.87
N ARG A 32 4.54 -1.85 -4.48
CA ARG A 32 4.00 -2.02 -3.14
C ARG A 32 4.32 -3.42 -2.67
N LYS A 33 4.67 -3.58 -1.40
CA LYS A 33 4.57 -4.86 -0.71
C LYS A 33 4.11 -4.62 0.73
N SER A 34 3.75 -5.69 1.40
CA SER A 34 3.16 -5.63 2.73
C SER A 34 3.50 -6.86 3.54
N ASP A 35 3.55 -6.69 4.85
CA ASP A 35 3.70 -7.76 5.82
C ASP A 35 2.66 -7.63 6.94
N TYR A 36 2.48 -8.71 7.70
CA TYR A 36 1.66 -8.74 8.90
C TYR A 36 2.55 -8.92 10.11
N VAL A 37 2.48 -7.97 11.03
CA VAL A 37 3.30 -7.99 12.23
C VAL A 37 2.50 -8.65 13.33
N LYS A 38 3.11 -9.64 14.00
CA LYS A 38 2.54 -10.34 15.16
C LYS A 38 3.21 -9.95 16.48
N THR A 39 4.51 -9.66 16.42
CA THR A 39 5.32 -9.22 17.56
C THR A 39 5.78 -7.79 17.34
N PRO A 40 5.71 -6.90 18.35
CA PRO A 40 6.18 -5.53 18.21
C PRO A 40 7.61 -5.44 17.68
N ILE A 41 7.83 -4.53 16.73
CA ILE A 41 9.17 -4.23 16.20
C ILE A 41 9.95 -3.55 17.33
N SER A 42 11.20 -3.99 17.57
CA SER A 42 12.06 -3.34 18.57
C SER A 42 12.33 -1.88 18.23
N ILE A 43 12.62 -1.07 19.25
CA ILE A 43 12.98 0.35 19.07
C ILE A 43 14.18 0.50 18.12
N SER A 44 15.22 -0.32 18.29
CA SER A 44 16.40 -0.32 17.41
C SER A 44 16.06 -0.73 15.97
N GLY A 45 15.11 -1.65 15.79
CA GLY A 45 14.60 -2.03 14.48
C GLY A 45 13.85 -0.88 13.79
N LEU A 46 12.99 -0.17 14.51
CA LEU A 46 12.28 1.01 14.00
C LEU A 46 13.25 2.15 13.65
N GLN A 47 14.25 2.42 14.49
CA GLN A 47 15.28 3.42 14.20
C GLN A 47 16.06 3.08 12.92
N SER A 48 16.43 1.81 12.75
CA SER A 48 17.13 1.34 11.54
C SER A 48 16.25 1.46 10.29
N LEU A 49 14.97 1.11 10.41
CA LEU A 49 13.99 1.25 9.34
C LEU A 49 13.83 2.72 8.90
N PHE A 50 13.64 3.64 9.85
CA PHE A 50 13.48 5.06 9.54
C PHE A 50 14.74 5.66 8.94
N LYS A 51 15.93 5.30 9.45
CA LYS A 51 17.19 5.69 8.82
C LYS A 51 17.25 5.22 7.37
N LYS A 52 16.85 3.97 7.10
CA LYS A 52 16.83 3.43 5.74
C LYS A 52 15.85 4.15 4.82
N MET A 53 14.68 4.54 5.34
CA MET A 53 13.70 5.34 4.59
C MET A 53 14.27 6.69 4.18
N VAL A 54 14.98 7.38 5.09
CA VAL A 54 15.65 8.66 4.79
C VAL A 54 16.73 8.47 3.72
N GLU A 55 17.53 7.40 3.79
CA GLU A 55 18.55 7.08 2.78
C GLU A 55 17.97 6.85 1.37
N ILE A 56 16.83 6.16 1.27
CA ILE A 56 16.18 5.85 -0.02
C ILE A 56 15.36 7.05 -0.53
N GLY A 57 14.84 7.89 0.38
CA GLY A 57 14.08 9.09 0.07
C GLY A 57 12.60 8.82 -0.25
N LYS A 58 12.30 8.37 -1.47
CA LYS A 58 10.91 8.27 -2.01
C LYS A 58 10.17 7.00 -1.54
N VAL A 59 10.17 6.72 -0.23
CA VAL A 59 9.50 5.57 0.38
C VAL A 59 8.37 6.03 1.30
N GLY A 60 7.18 5.48 1.10
CA GLY A 60 6.06 5.58 2.04
C GLY A 60 5.93 4.31 2.88
N LEU A 61 5.45 4.49 4.11
CA LEU A 61 5.21 3.42 5.07
C LEU A 61 3.89 3.67 5.79
N VAL A 62 2.98 2.68 5.77
CA VAL A 62 1.64 2.78 6.38
C VAL A 62 1.41 1.61 7.32
N PHE A 63 0.99 1.90 8.54
CA PHE A 63 0.62 0.94 9.57
C PHE A 63 -0.90 0.94 9.71
N ASN A 64 -1.53 -0.21 9.49
CA ASN A 64 -2.98 -0.37 9.65
C ASN A 64 -3.21 -1.29 10.84
N SER A 65 -3.80 -0.77 11.93
CA SER A 65 -4.03 -1.54 13.15
C SER A 65 -4.96 -2.73 12.90
N TYR A 66 -4.62 -3.86 13.52
CA TYR A 66 -5.47 -5.04 13.63
C TYR A 66 -5.96 -5.13 15.09
N GLY A 67 -6.72 -6.18 15.42
CA GLY A 67 -7.44 -6.26 16.68
C GLY A 67 -8.94 -6.01 16.51
N GLY A 68 -9.62 -5.75 17.63
CA GLY A 68 -11.07 -5.53 17.65
C GLY A 68 -11.82 -6.61 16.87
N ARG A 69 -12.72 -6.19 15.98
CA ARG A 69 -13.52 -7.10 15.15
C ARG A 69 -12.67 -8.07 14.31
N MET A 70 -11.46 -7.68 13.90
CA MET A 70 -10.58 -8.57 13.12
C MET A 70 -10.01 -9.74 13.93
N SER A 71 -9.94 -9.63 15.26
CA SER A 71 -9.50 -10.72 16.15
C SER A 71 -10.62 -11.67 16.55
N GLU A 72 -11.88 -11.26 16.42
CA GLU A 72 -13.04 -12.10 16.77
C GLU A 72 -13.36 -13.13 15.68
N ILE A 73 -12.91 -12.88 14.45
CA ILE A 73 -13.19 -13.73 13.29
C ILE A 73 -12.16 -14.86 13.20
N PRO A 74 -12.55 -16.15 13.15
CA PRO A 74 -11.63 -17.26 12.94
C PRO A 74 -10.84 -17.13 11.63
N GLU A 75 -9.57 -17.55 11.64
CA GLU A 75 -8.70 -17.51 10.43
C GLU A 75 -9.28 -18.32 9.26
N SER A 76 -10.06 -19.35 9.55
CA SER A 76 -10.70 -20.23 8.57
C SER A 76 -12.08 -19.76 8.08
N GLU A 77 -12.66 -18.70 8.66
CA GLU A 77 -14.01 -18.23 8.28
C GLU A 77 -14.07 -17.75 6.82
N THR A 78 -12.95 -17.25 6.30
CA THR A 78 -12.81 -16.77 4.92
C THR A 78 -11.42 -17.07 4.37
N PRO A 79 -11.19 -16.99 3.05
CA PRO A 79 -9.84 -17.11 2.49
C PRO A 79 -8.82 -16.05 2.96
N PHE A 80 -9.25 -15.00 3.67
CA PHE A 80 -8.35 -14.00 4.26
C PHE A 80 -7.98 -14.42 5.70
N PRO A 81 -6.76 -14.97 5.94
CA PRO A 81 -6.45 -15.67 7.18
C PRO A 81 -5.86 -14.76 8.26
N HIS A 82 -5.52 -13.51 7.93
CA HIS A 82 -4.84 -12.62 8.88
C HIS A 82 -5.84 -12.07 9.90
N ARG A 83 -6.05 -12.79 10.99
CA ARG A 83 -7.00 -12.45 12.06
C ARG A 83 -6.28 -12.26 13.39
N ALA A 84 -6.75 -12.91 14.45
CA ALA A 84 -6.17 -12.85 15.79
C ALA A 84 -4.64 -13.10 15.77
N GLY A 85 -3.93 -12.38 16.63
CA GLY A 85 -2.46 -12.46 16.73
C GLY A 85 -1.69 -11.55 15.76
N ASN A 86 -2.32 -10.95 14.75
CA ASN A 86 -1.71 -9.85 13.98
C ASN A 86 -2.00 -8.51 14.68
N ILE A 87 -0.97 -7.71 14.94
CA ILE A 87 -1.09 -6.39 15.61
C ILE A 87 -1.28 -5.24 14.61
N PHE A 88 -0.69 -5.34 13.42
CA PHE A 88 -0.96 -4.44 12.29
C PHE A 88 -0.50 -5.05 10.97
N LYS A 89 -1.11 -4.59 9.88
CA LYS A 89 -0.56 -4.74 8.52
C LYS A 89 0.33 -3.54 8.23
N ILE A 90 1.57 -3.80 7.82
CA ILE A 90 2.48 -2.77 7.33
C ILE A 90 2.53 -2.82 5.81
N GLN A 91 2.42 -1.67 5.14
CA GLN A 91 2.61 -1.53 3.70
C GLN A 91 3.76 -0.56 3.44
N TYR A 92 4.62 -0.92 2.50
CA TYR A 92 5.72 -0.08 2.02
C TYR A 92 5.58 0.19 0.53
N SER A 93 5.89 1.44 0.16
CA SER A 93 5.53 1.99 -1.14
C SER A 93 6.61 2.86 -1.74
N VAL A 94 6.88 2.67 -3.04
CA VAL A 94 7.73 3.56 -3.84
C VAL A 94 7.06 3.91 -5.15
N ASN A 95 7.21 5.16 -5.60
CA ASN A 95 6.71 5.67 -6.88
C ASN A 95 7.85 6.29 -7.68
N TRP A 96 7.78 6.17 -9.00
CA TRP A 96 8.72 6.82 -9.92
C TRP A 96 8.06 7.14 -11.26
N ASN A 97 8.60 8.15 -11.96
CA ASN A 97 8.02 8.69 -13.20
C ASN A 97 8.83 8.30 -14.44
N GLU A 98 10.06 7.82 -14.25
CA GLU A 98 10.94 7.42 -15.35
C GLU A 98 10.56 6.03 -15.86
N GLU A 99 10.38 5.88 -17.18
CA GLU A 99 10.24 4.54 -17.75
C GLU A 99 11.46 3.69 -17.41
N ALA A 100 11.23 2.43 -17.02
CA ALA A 100 12.25 1.49 -16.58
C ALA A 100 13.34 1.14 -17.63
N ARG A 101 13.39 1.83 -18.77
CA ARG A 101 14.40 1.68 -19.83
C ARG A 101 15.83 2.06 -19.41
N LYS A 102 16.03 2.70 -18.25
CA LYS A 102 17.36 3.04 -17.72
C LYS A 102 17.71 2.38 -16.38
N LEU A 103 17.11 1.23 -16.05
CA LEU A 103 17.63 0.39 -14.97
C LEU A 103 18.75 -0.50 -15.55
N THR A 104 19.95 0.07 -15.68
CA THR A 104 21.17 -0.73 -15.84
C THR A 104 21.23 -1.66 -14.64
N ARG A 105 21.29 -2.98 -14.90
CA ARG A 105 21.42 -4.02 -13.87
C ARG A 105 22.51 -3.62 -12.87
N ILE A 106 22.12 -3.35 -11.63
CA ILE A 106 23.03 -3.43 -10.51
C ILE A 106 22.87 -4.86 -9.98
N THR A 107 23.66 -5.75 -10.56
CA THR A 107 24.09 -7.02 -9.93
C THR A 107 25.24 -6.74 -9.00
#